data_AF-A0A8J8BG85-F1
#
_entry.id   AF-A0A8J8BG85-F1
#
_cell.length_a   1.000
_cell.length_b   1.000
_cell.length_c   1.000
_cell.angle_alpha   90.00
_cell.angle_beta   90.00
_cell.angle_gamma   90.00
#
_symmetry.space_group_name_H-M   'P 1'
#
loop_
_entity.id
_entity.type
_entity.pdbx_description
1 polymer ?
#
loop_
_entity_poly.entity_id
_entity_poly.type
_entity_poly.pdbx_seq_one_letter_code
_entity_poly.pdbx_strand_id
1 'polypeptide(L)'
;MDPEGHEAVPGPRRRGGRRSAARGVRRAAWNLRFASTGARVPAAMVVESAALLRAAVEEVCWQVAVDEWLSARPRRWRRRAYAAWAAQLKDLERRREQLRRLVEAEVLAC
;
A
#
# COMPACT_ATOMS: atom_id res chain seq x y z
N MET A 1 44.79 59.06 -35.45
CA MET A 1 43.35 59.24 -35.21
C MET A 1 42.74 57.85 -35.27
N ASP A 2 42.52 57.24 -34.10
CA ASP A 2 41.38 56.35 -33.89
C ASP A 2 40.19 57.25 -33.44
N PRO A 3 38.93 56.82 -33.64
CA PRO A 3 38.32 56.02 -32.58
C PRO A 3 37.38 54.89 -33.04
N GLU A 4 37.36 53.83 -32.21
CA GLU A 4 36.18 53.11 -31.66
C GLU A 4 35.12 52.59 -32.65
N GLY A 5 34.76 51.30 -32.68
CA GLY A 5 34.62 50.36 -31.57
C GLY A 5 33.18 49.82 -31.60
N HIS A 6 33.00 48.52 -31.89
CA HIS A 6 31.81 47.79 -31.46
C HIS A 6 32.10 46.29 -31.31
N GLU A 7 32.12 45.91 -30.03
CA GLU A 7 31.53 44.73 -29.41
C GLU A 7 31.74 43.31 -29.95
N ALA A 8 32.19 42.49 -28.99
CA ALA A 8 32.22 41.05 -28.98
C ALA A 8 30.84 40.39 -29.04
N VAL A 9 30.76 39.20 -29.66
CA VAL A 9 29.76 38.19 -29.31
C VAL A 9 30.42 36.81 -29.25
N PRO A 10 30.45 36.15 -28.07
CA PRO A 10 30.86 34.77 -27.94
C PRO A 10 29.65 33.83 -28.10
N GLY A 11 29.77 32.74 -28.86
CA GLY A 11 28.75 31.69 -28.83
C GLY A 11 28.98 30.56 -29.82
N PRO A 12 28.43 29.36 -29.57
CA PRO A 12 28.44 28.62 -28.32
C PRO A 12 29.24 27.32 -28.48
N ARG A 13 29.90 26.89 -27.39
CA ARG A 13 30.57 25.60 -27.26
C ARG A 13 29.58 24.45 -27.48
N ARG A 14 29.54 23.90 -28.69
CA ARG A 14 28.90 22.61 -28.97
C ARG A 14 29.78 21.48 -28.42
N ARG A 15 29.56 21.11 -27.16
CA ARG A 15 29.74 19.73 -26.73
C ARG A 15 28.60 19.39 -25.80
N GLY A 16 27.52 18.91 -26.43
CA GLY A 16 26.41 18.30 -25.74
C GLY A 16 26.90 17.08 -24.98
N GLY A 17 27.31 17.29 -23.73
CA GLY A 17 27.25 16.25 -22.72
C GLY A 17 25.79 15.92 -22.52
N ARG A 18 25.25 14.99 -23.31
CA ARG A 18 24.10 14.19 -22.89
C ARG A 18 24.57 13.43 -21.66
N ARG A 19 24.51 14.09 -20.49
CA ARG A 19 24.25 13.37 -19.27
C ARG A 19 22.90 12.73 -19.54
N SER A 20 22.95 11.45 -19.89
CA SER A 20 21.82 10.56 -19.75
C SER A 20 21.31 10.82 -18.35
N ALA A 21 20.28 11.67 -18.25
CA ALA A 21 19.40 11.65 -17.12
C ALA A 21 18.88 10.23 -17.16
N ALA A 22 19.51 9.35 -16.38
CA ALA A 22 18.87 8.20 -15.83
C ALA A 22 17.65 8.77 -15.09
N ARG A 23 16.59 9.06 -15.84
CA ARG A 23 15.23 8.97 -15.35
C ARG A 23 15.15 7.52 -14.96
N GLY A 24 15.60 7.23 -13.74
CA GLY A 24 15.19 6.05 -13.04
C GLY A 24 13.69 6.07 -13.18
N VAL A 25 13.18 5.19 -14.04
CA VAL A 25 11.78 4.82 -14.02
C VAL A 25 11.60 4.37 -12.59
N ARG A 26 11.10 5.26 -11.73
CA ARG A 26 10.57 4.87 -10.43
C ARG A 26 9.48 3.89 -10.79
N ARG A 27 9.83 2.60 -10.86
CA ARG A 27 8.87 1.51 -11.02
C ARG A 27 7.81 1.84 -9.99
N ALA A 28 6.58 2.06 -10.45
CA ALA A 28 5.48 2.36 -9.57
C ALA A 28 5.49 1.25 -8.50
N ALA A 29 5.85 1.63 -7.27
CA ALA A 29 5.95 0.67 -6.18
C ALA A 29 4.51 0.31 -5.84
N TRP A 30 4.10 -0.89 -6.26
CA TRP A 30 2.80 -1.42 -5.93
C TRP A 30 2.74 -1.62 -4.41
N ASN A 31 1.70 -1.10 -3.77
CA ASN A 31 1.47 -1.29 -2.35
C ASN A 31 0.24 -2.18 -2.16
N LEU A 32 0.39 -3.20 -1.33
CA LEU A 32 -0.71 -4.05 -0.89
C LEU A 32 -1.38 -3.37 0.30
N ARG A 33 -2.71 -3.25 0.23
CA ARG A 33 -3.51 -2.63 1.30
C ARG A 33 -4.17 -3.73 2.12
N PHE A 34 -3.87 -3.72 3.41
CA PHE A 34 -4.57 -4.53 4.40
C PHE A 34 -5.78 -3.74 4.88
N ALA A 35 -6.98 -4.11 4.44
CA ALA A 35 -8.21 -3.42 4.81
C ALA A 35 -8.54 -3.58 6.30
N SER A 36 -8.20 -4.73 6.89
CA SER A 36 -8.43 -5.01 8.30
C SER A 36 -7.59 -4.09 9.22
N THR A 37 -6.36 -3.76 8.82
CA THR A 37 -5.42 -2.95 9.63
C THR A 37 -5.29 -1.49 9.16
N GLY A 38 -5.66 -1.21 7.91
CA GLY A 38 -5.40 0.05 7.23
C GLY A 38 -3.97 0.20 6.70
N ALA A 39 -3.10 -0.79 6.93
CA ALA A 39 -1.70 -0.74 6.54
C ALA A 39 -1.53 -0.78 5.01
N ARG A 40 -0.49 -0.10 4.53
CA ARG A 40 -0.03 -0.15 3.14
C ARG A 40 1.41 -0.65 3.15
N VAL A 41 1.62 -1.84 2.61
CA VAL A 41 2.91 -2.51 2.61
C VAL A 41 3.40 -2.64 1.17
N PRO A 42 4.65 -2.27 0.84
CA PRO A 42 5.20 -2.47 -0.50
C PRO A 42 5.10 -3.94 -0.92
N ALA A 43 4.62 -4.20 -2.13
CA ALA A 43 4.44 -5.56 -2.63
C ALA A 43 5.77 -6.34 -2.68
N ALA A 44 6.89 -5.66 -2.93
CA ALA A 44 8.22 -6.28 -2.84
C ALA A 44 8.49 -6.86 -1.45
N MET A 45 8.21 -6.09 -0.40
CA MET A 45 8.36 -6.51 1.00
C MET A 45 7.43 -7.68 1.35
N VAL A 46 6.20 -7.68 0.82
CA VAL A 46 5.25 -8.78 1.03
C VAL A 46 5.74 -10.09 0.38
N VAL A 47 6.35 -10.01 -0.80
CA VAL A 47 6.89 -11.20 -1.50
C VAL A 47 8.16 -11.72 -0.82
N GLU A 48 8.94 -10.82 -0.22
CA GLU A 48 10.20 -11.16 0.47
C GLU A 48 10.00 -11.71 1.90
N SER A 49 8.96 -11.27 2.62
CA SER A 49 8.62 -11.79 3.96
C SER A 49 7.52 -12.85 3.91
N ALA A 50 7.87 -14.07 4.31
CA ALA A 50 6.89 -15.16 4.44
C ALA A 50 5.77 -14.83 5.44
N ALA A 51 6.06 -14.05 6.48
CA ALA A 51 5.08 -13.61 7.47
C ALA A 51 4.09 -12.61 6.86
N LEU A 52 4.58 -11.64 6.08
CA LEU A 52 3.71 -10.70 5.36
C LEU A 52 2.90 -11.37 4.25
N LEU A 53 3.47 -12.36 3.55
CA LEU A 53 2.74 -13.16 2.58
C LEU A 53 1.58 -13.93 3.25
N ARG A 54 1.85 -14.58 4.39
CA ARG A 54 0.82 -15.25 5.19
C ARG A 54 -0.25 -14.25 5.65
N ALA A 55 0.17 -13.09 6.16
CA ALA A 55 -0.77 -12.05 6.57
C ALA A 55 -1.66 -11.59 5.41
N ALA A 56 -1.12 -11.48 4.18
CA ALA A 56 -1.89 -11.09 3.00
C ALA A 56 -2.95 -12.14 2.62
N VAL A 57 -2.64 -13.44 2.75
CA VAL A 57 -3.63 -14.51 2.55
C VAL A 57 -4.73 -14.45 3.61
N GLU A 58 -4.35 -14.33 4.89
CA GLU A 58 -5.28 -14.23 6.00
C GLU A 58 -6.15 -12.97 5.92
N GLU A 59 -5.62 -11.87 5.38
CA GLU A 59 -6.37 -10.65 5.08
C GLU A 59 -7.48 -10.90 4.05
N VAL A 60 -7.18 -11.62 2.96
CA VAL A 60 -8.20 -11.99 1.96
C VAL A 60 -9.26 -12.89 2.57
N CYS A 61 -8.85 -13.90 3.36
CA CYS A 61 -9.79 -14.77 4.06
C CYS A 61 -10.69 -13.98 5.03
N TRP A 62 -10.13 -13.00 5.75
CA TRP A 62 -10.90 -12.14 6.62
C TRP A 62 -11.90 -11.27 5.86
N GLN A 63 -11.50 -10.69 4.71
CA GLN A 63 -12.40 -9.90 3.87
C GLN A 63 -13.58 -10.74 3.36
N VAL A 64 -13.33 -11.94 2.85
CA VAL A 64 -14.38 -12.87 2.41
C VAL A 64 -15.34 -13.18 3.56
N ALA A 65 -14.81 -13.48 4.76
CA ALA A 65 -15.64 -13.77 5.92
C ALA A 65 -16.50 -12.57 6.39
N VAL A 66 -15.98 -11.34 6.26
CA VAL A 66 -16.74 -10.11 6.53
C VAL A 66 -17.85 -9.92 5.51
N ASP A 67 -17.57 -10.12 4.23
CA ASP A 67 -18.56 -10.00 3.16
C ASP A 67 -19.69 -11.03 3.31
N GLU A 68 -19.34 -12.28 3.61
CA GLU A 68 -20.31 -13.33 3.92
C GLU A 68 -21.17 -12.95 5.14
N TRP A 69 -20.55 -12.48 6.23
CA TRP A 69 -21.27 -12.03 7.42
C TRP A 69 -22.23 -10.86 7.14
N LEU A 70 -21.80 -9.89 6.33
CA LEU A 70 -22.65 -8.77 5.91
C LEU A 70 -23.82 -9.24 5.05
N SER A 71 -23.57 -10.18 4.12
CA SER A 71 -24.60 -10.73 3.23
C SER A 71 -25.64 -11.55 4.00
N ALA A 72 -25.25 -12.21 5.09
CA ALA A 72 -26.11 -13.03 5.93
C ALA A 72 -26.94 -12.23 6.96
N ARG A 73 -26.88 -10.89 6.93
CA ARG A 73 -27.47 -10.02 7.94
C ARG A 73 -28.99 -10.25 8.10
N PRO A 74 -29.45 -10.71 9.28
CA PRO A 74 -30.87 -10.86 9.55
C PRO A 74 -31.56 -9.50 9.70
N ARG A 75 -32.87 -9.44 9.41
CA ARG A 75 -33.68 -8.26 9.73
C ARG A 75 -33.71 -8.00 11.23
N ARG A 76 -33.63 -6.73 11.66
CA ARG A 76 -33.54 -6.32 13.08
C ARG A 76 -34.70 -6.81 13.96
N TRP A 77 -35.89 -7.05 13.39
CA TRP A 77 -37.03 -7.58 14.14
C TRP A 77 -36.87 -9.07 14.53
N ARG A 78 -35.99 -9.83 13.85
CA ARG A 78 -35.63 -11.21 14.23
C ARG A 78 -34.58 -11.19 15.35
N ARG A 79 -34.98 -10.73 16.55
CA ARG A 79 -34.07 -10.43 17.67
C ARG A 79 -33.03 -11.53 17.96
N ARG A 80 -33.46 -12.80 18.05
CA ARG A 80 -32.55 -13.93 18.33
C ARG A 80 -31.52 -14.15 17.22
N ALA A 81 -31.96 -14.17 15.96
CA ALA A 81 -31.07 -14.33 14.81
C ALA A 81 -30.10 -13.14 14.69
N TYR A 82 -30.60 -11.92 14.90
CA TYR A 82 -29.76 -10.72 14.90
C TYR A 82 -28.71 -10.74 16.02
N ALA A 83 -29.08 -11.21 17.22
CA ALA A 83 -28.13 -11.33 18.33
C ALA A 83 -27.03 -12.37 18.04
N ALA A 84 -27.39 -13.52 17.46
CA ALA A 84 -26.42 -14.52 17.02
C ALA A 84 -25.49 -14.00 15.92
N TRP A 85 -26.05 -13.32 14.91
CA TRP A 85 -25.29 -12.64 13.86
C TRP A 85 -24.34 -11.59 14.43
N ALA A 86 -24.81 -10.76 15.37
CA ALA A 86 -23.98 -9.74 16.02
C ALA A 86 -22.89 -10.36 16.90
N ALA A 87 -23.11 -11.55 17.48
CA ALA A 87 -22.10 -12.23 18.28
C ALA A 87 -20.91 -12.70 17.44
N GLN A 88 -21.14 -13.10 16.18
CA GLN A 88 -20.09 -13.51 15.24
C GLN A 88 -19.09 -12.38 14.93
N LEU A 89 -19.50 -11.11 15.07
CA LEU A 89 -18.62 -9.97 14.87
C LEU A 89 -17.39 -10.02 15.78
N LYS A 90 -17.53 -10.53 17.02
CA LYS A 90 -16.41 -10.62 17.98
C LYS A 90 -15.30 -11.55 17.48
N ASP A 91 -15.64 -12.60 16.74
CA ASP A 91 -14.65 -13.53 16.19
C ASP A 91 -13.93 -12.90 14.99
N LEU A 92 -14.65 -12.15 14.15
CA LEU A 92 -14.06 -11.36 13.06
C LEU A 92 -13.14 -10.26 13.59
N GLU A 93 -13.52 -9.58 14.67
CA GLU A 93 -12.70 -8.57 15.35
C GLU A 93 -11.43 -9.18 15.95
N ARG A 94 -11.53 -10.37 16.55
CA ARG A 94 -10.37 -11.09 17.08
C ARG A 94 -9.38 -11.44 15.98
N ARG A 95 -9.87 -11.96 14.85
CA ARG A 95 -9.02 -12.28 13.68
C ARG A 95 -8.37 -11.03 13.10
N ARG A 96 -9.10 -9.92 13.01
CA ARG A 96 -8.57 -8.61 12.63
C ARG A 96 -7.43 -8.15 13.53
N GLU A 97 -7.58 -8.31 14.84
CA GLU A 97 -6.54 -7.93 15.81
C GLU A 97 -5.29 -8.81 15.69
N GLN A 98 -5.46 -10.11 15.42
CA GLN A 98 -4.34 -11.02 15.15
C GLN A 98 -3.58 -10.62 13.89
N LEU A 99 -4.30 -10.31 12.80
CA LEU A 99 -3.73 -9.77 11.56
C LEU A 99 -2.96 -8.47 11.80
N ARG A 100 -3.54 -7.56 12.59
CA ARG A 100 -2.92 -6.30 12.96
C ARG A 100 -1.57 -6.49 13.63
N ARG A 101 -1.51 -7.33 14.65
CA ARG A 101 -0.26 -7.61 15.38
C ARG A 101 0.81 -8.21 14.49
N LEU A 102 0.43 -9.12 13.59
CA LEU A 102 1.36 -9.72 12.64
C LEU A 102 1.94 -8.67 11.68
N VAL A 103 1.09 -7.84 11.09
CA VAL A 103 1.52 -6.80 10.15
C VAL A 103 2.36 -5.73 10.86
N GLU A 104 1.95 -5.27 12.04
CA GLU A 104 2.69 -4.27 12.82
C GLU A 104 4.07 -4.80 13.24
N ALA A 105 4.16 -6.07 13.69
CA ALA A 105 5.45 -6.66 14.08
C ALA A 105 6.45 -6.71 12.92
N GLU A 106 6.00 -7.10 11.72
CA GLU A 106 6.85 -7.18 10.54
C GLU A 106 7.21 -5.80 9.98
N VAL A 107 6.27 -4.85 9.97
CA VAL A 107 6.53 -3.48 9.49
C VAL A 107 7.50 -2.74 10.41
N LEU A 108 7.47 -2.99 11.72
CA LEU A 108 8.39 -2.39 12.68
C LEU A 108 9.77 -3.07 12.71
N ALA A 109 9.90 -4.29 12.19
CA ALA A 109 11.15 -5.04 12.14
C ALA A 109 12.04 -4.70 10.92
N CYS A 110 11.51 -3.96 9.94
CA CYS A 110 12.20 -3.54 8.72
C CYS A 110 12.54 -2.04 8.72
#